data_AF-A0A4Z1HRB6-F1
#
_entry.id   AF-A0A4Z1HRB6-F1
#
_cell.length_a   1.000
_cell.length_b   1.000
_cell.length_c   1.000
_cell.angle_alpha   90.00
_cell.angle_beta   90.00
_cell.angle_gamma   90.00
#
_symmetry.space_group_name_H-M   'P 1'
#
loop_
_entity.id
_entity.type
_entity.pdbx_description
1 polymer ?
#
loop_
_entity_poly.entity_id
_entity_poly.type
_entity_poly.pdbx_seq_one_letter_code
_entity_poly.pdbx_strand_id
1 'polypeptide(L)'
;MFTAASCNIQSDVLHHSKLNGKIAIYPGNDYDDLADFLQQLPSYENSPHESRSSEPFLITYNLEMPGAPFTAFECNTQGIERFKKHEQKSTQKARIVFLRGFPDADWLRAVFMVYGVDPAFYQRHLLFPVGNGMNVHSTPLLPSYMKNIFRLNITSICELERKISSTPEDIEDLRAAAATELRRYHISLKSNALIGDSVVRNFSILSRRFSVIEQTISICINKTADSWNAMIWMDNARDLSNSIPGPWCPEDNTNPWETYMLPILQHRDYLSLCNDRSQEAIPPALIQPWEANQNACLLPFQYGRFLDKEILYHDALYAISDVFRLSAASEAKFLNIINDVINHELEVSKNLNKASMVNLQYLRRLIDNHIDGIKETVLVLSSQDQFAWPRAGPGTNQHGVADGMRGLLLNDFLHLSQRAELLSKGCQKGMQSLVNTAAFQEAAKGVANAQRVEQLTLLATIFVPLTFTCSIFGMNFAVFGQGELQLWIFAPVAAGVVALSYALWYVAGYNSRRRSASNLGNQVNN
;
A
#
# COMPACT_ATOMS: atom_id res chain seq x y z
N MET A 1 -25.85 21.51 19.92
CA MET A 1 -25.07 21.08 21.10
C MET A 1 -25.92 20.03 21.79
N PHE A 2 -25.77 18.75 21.41
CA PHE A 2 -26.53 17.66 22.01
C PHE A 2 -25.85 17.29 23.34
N THR A 3 -26.58 17.34 24.44
CA THR A 3 -26.10 16.89 25.75
C THR A 3 -26.01 15.36 25.72
N ALA A 4 -24.79 14.83 25.67
CA ALA A 4 -24.48 13.40 25.60
C ALA A 4 -25.12 12.56 26.74
N ALA A 5 -25.52 13.19 27.84
CA ALA A 5 -26.11 12.54 29.01
C ALA A 5 -27.48 11.86 28.77
N SER A 6 -28.13 12.07 27.63
CA SER A 6 -29.42 11.44 27.26
C SER A 6 -29.35 10.58 25.99
N CYS A 7 -28.17 10.48 25.39
CA CYS A 7 -27.94 9.93 24.06
C CYS A 7 -27.47 8.47 24.16
N ASN A 8 -28.19 7.53 23.57
CA ASN A 8 -27.77 6.14 23.48
C ASN A 8 -27.27 5.89 22.06
N ILE A 9 -25.94 5.94 21.88
CA ILE A 9 -25.29 5.79 20.57
C ILE A 9 -25.81 4.59 19.78
N GLN A 10 -26.08 3.46 20.45
CA GLN A 10 -26.57 2.26 19.78
C GLN A 10 -27.94 2.50 19.14
N SER A 11 -28.89 3.10 19.87
CA SER A 11 -30.22 3.38 19.32
C SER A 11 -30.18 4.48 18.28
N ASP A 12 -29.36 5.51 18.47
CA ASP A 12 -29.31 6.67 17.60
C ASP A 12 -28.64 6.34 16.26
N VAL A 13 -27.55 5.58 16.28
CA VAL A 13 -26.90 5.07 15.07
C VAL A 13 -27.81 4.09 14.35
N LEU A 14 -28.49 3.18 15.05
CA LEU A 14 -29.46 2.25 14.44
C LEU A 14 -30.66 2.98 13.81
N HIS A 15 -31.15 4.04 14.46
CA HIS A 15 -32.23 4.83 13.89
C HIS A 15 -31.76 5.56 12.63
N HIS A 16 -30.57 6.16 12.66
CA HIS A 16 -30.00 6.82 11.48
C HIS A 16 -29.76 5.85 10.33
N SER A 17 -29.25 4.65 10.61
CA SER A 17 -28.92 3.67 9.57
C SER A 17 -30.12 3.23 8.73
N LYS A 18 -31.31 3.22 9.35
CA LYS A 18 -32.60 2.92 8.70
C LYS A 18 -33.12 4.04 7.79
N LEU A 19 -32.55 5.25 7.84
CA LEU A 19 -32.94 6.35 6.97
C LEU A 19 -32.38 6.09 5.56
N ASN A 20 -33.28 5.96 4.58
CA ASN A 20 -32.91 5.77 3.19
C ASN A 20 -33.10 7.06 2.38
N GLY A 21 -32.51 7.11 1.18
CA GLY A 21 -32.57 8.26 0.29
C GLY A 21 -33.97 8.60 -0.25
N LYS A 22 -35.01 7.79 0.03
CA LYS A 22 -36.40 8.11 -0.30
C LYS A 22 -37.08 8.96 0.79
N ILE A 23 -36.58 8.91 2.02
CA ILE A 23 -37.24 9.48 3.20
C ILE A 23 -36.43 10.61 3.82
N ALA A 24 -35.10 10.61 3.65
CA ALA A 24 -34.21 11.63 4.21
C ALA A 24 -33.20 12.15 3.18
N ILE A 25 -32.91 13.45 3.25
CA ILE A 25 -31.82 14.11 2.48
C ILE A 25 -30.45 13.61 2.96
N TYR A 26 -30.36 13.18 4.22
CA TYR A 26 -29.19 12.55 4.82
C TYR A 26 -29.50 11.07 5.07
N PRO A 27 -29.34 10.19 4.07
CA PRO A 27 -29.46 8.75 4.27
C PRO A 27 -28.35 8.28 5.21
N GLY A 28 -28.63 7.26 6.02
CA GLY A 28 -27.67 6.66 6.94
C GLY A 28 -27.22 5.26 6.53
N ASN A 29 -27.46 4.84 5.30
CA ASN A 29 -27.10 3.49 4.82
C ASN A 29 -25.61 3.15 4.99
N ASP A 30 -24.73 4.14 5.09
CA ASP A 30 -23.30 3.99 5.35
C ASP A 30 -22.97 3.74 6.84
N TYR A 31 -23.97 3.75 7.72
CA TYR A 31 -23.87 3.41 9.15
C TYR A 31 -24.38 2.00 9.48
N ASP A 32 -24.91 1.24 8.52
CA ASP A 32 -25.50 -0.09 8.78
C ASP A 32 -24.49 -1.04 9.45
N ASP A 33 -23.26 -1.15 8.94
CA ASP A 33 -22.23 -2.00 9.54
C ASP A 33 -21.85 -1.53 10.96
N LEU A 34 -21.85 -0.22 11.24
CA LEU A 34 -21.60 0.30 12.59
C LEU A 34 -22.78 0.00 13.52
N ALA A 35 -24.02 0.13 13.04
CA ALA A 35 -25.21 -0.18 13.81
C ALA A 35 -25.26 -1.66 14.20
N ASP A 36 -24.91 -2.55 13.26
CA ASP A 36 -24.80 -3.99 13.50
C ASP A 36 -23.68 -4.29 14.50
N PHE A 37 -22.51 -3.67 14.33
CA PHE A 37 -21.38 -3.82 15.24
C PHE A 37 -21.74 -3.39 16.67
N LEU A 38 -22.38 -2.22 16.82
CA LEU A 38 -22.83 -1.70 18.11
C LEU A 38 -23.99 -2.50 18.72
N GLN A 39 -24.63 -3.42 17.99
CA GLN A 39 -25.66 -4.32 18.53
C GLN A 39 -25.11 -5.65 19.03
N GLN A 40 -23.86 -5.99 18.70
CA GLN A 40 -23.26 -7.25 19.13
C GLN A 40 -23.29 -7.35 20.67
N LEU A 41 -23.72 -8.52 21.16
CA LEU A 41 -23.70 -8.84 22.58
C LEU A 41 -22.25 -8.99 23.06
N PRO A 42 -21.96 -8.68 24.33
CA PRO A 42 -20.60 -8.71 24.83
C PRO A 42 -20.02 -10.13 24.74
N SER A 43 -18.89 -10.32 24.04
CA SER A 43 -18.23 -11.62 23.85
C SER A 43 -17.53 -12.17 25.11
N TYR A 44 -17.79 -11.59 26.29
CA TYR A 44 -17.05 -11.90 27.53
C TYR A 44 -17.31 -13.30 28.08
N GLU A 45 -18.40 -13.98 27.71
CA GLU A 45 -18.83 -15.20 28.40
C GLU A 45 -18.16 -16.51 27.94
N ASN A 46 -17.33 -16.53 26.87
CA ASN A 46 -16.82 -17.80 26.33
C ASN A 46 -15.33 -17.84 25.92
N SER A 47 -14.49 -16.87 26.31
CA SER A 47 -13.06 -16.91 25.93
C SER A 47 -12.19 -17.54 27.03
N PRO A 48 -11.53 -18.69 26.79
CA PRO A 48 -10.70 -19.41 27.77
C PRO A 48 -9.32 -18.77 28.04
N HIS A 49 -9.15 -17.47 27.78
CA HIS A 49 -7.85 -16.79 27.79
C HIS A 49 -7.77 -15.63 28.80
N GLU A 50 -7.92 -15.95 30.09
CA GLU A 50 -7.72 -15.00 31.20
C GLU A 50 -6.33 -14.32 31.21
N SER A 51 -5.30 -14.98 30.67
CA SER A 51 -3.92 -14.48 30.62
C SER A 51 -3.70 -13.30 29.66
N ARG A 52 -4.61 -13.05 28.72
CA ARG A 52 -4.51 -11.97 27.71
C ARG A 52 -5.28 -10.70 28.10
N SER A 53 -5.93 -10.71 29.27
CA SER A 53 -6.82 -9.64 29.72
C SER A 53 -6.12 -8.43 30.37
N SER A 54 -4.78 -8.44 30.47
CA SER A 54 -3.97 -7.40 31.12
C SER A 54 -3.38 -6.36 30.18
N GLU A 55 -3.48 -6.56 28.86
CA GLU A 55 -2.95 -5.61 27.89
C GLU A 55 -3.79 -4.33 27.82
N PRO A 56 -3.14 -3.14 27.74
CA PRO A 56 -3.86 -1.88 27.69
C PRO A 56 -4.42 -1.59 26.29
N PHE A 57 -5.74 -1.41 26.23
CA PHE A 57 -6.48 -1.04 25.03
C PHE A 57 -6.59 0.49 24.89
N LEU A 58 -6.91 1.17 25.99
CA LEU A 58 -7.11 2.62 26.03
C LEU A 58 -6.05 3.27 26.91
N ILE A 59 -5.46 4.38 26.44
CA ILE A 59 -4.47 5.14 27.19
C ILE A 59 -4.84 6.62 27.20
N THR A 60 -4.90 7.24 28.38
CA THR A 60 -5.19 8.67 28.52
C THR A 60 -3.97 9.43 28.98
N TYR A 61 -3.71 10.55 28.30
CA TYR A 61 -2.76 11.57 28.71
C TYR A 61 -3.48 12.82 29.14
N ASN A 62 -3.04 13.27 30.30
CA ASN A 62 -3.51 14.44 30.98
C ASN A 62 -2.48 15.56 30.76
N LEU A 63 -2.89 16.62 30.08
CA LEU A 63 -1.98 17.67 29.65
C LEU A 63 -1.75 18.75 30.73
N GLU A 64 -2.47 18.72 31.85
CA GLU A 64 -2.35 19.71 32.92
C GLU A 64 -1.34 19.33 34.01
N MET A 65 -1.01 18.03 34.15
CA MET A 65 -0.15 17.59 35.25
C MET A 65 1.35 17.60 34.90
N PRO A 66 2.19 18.26 35.73
CA PRO A 66 3.64 18.23 35.57
C PRO A 66 4.14 16.79 35.79
N GLY A 67 4.64 16.17 34.72
CA GLY A 67 5.11 14.78 34.72
C GLY A 67 4.27 13.82 33.86
N ALA A 68 3.05 14.20 33.47
CA ALA A 68 2.12 13.46 32.60
C ALA A 68 2.28 11.91 32.62
N PRO A 69 2.08 11.24 33.77
CA PRO A 69 1.90 9.80 33.74
C PRO A 69 0.64 9.50 32.93
N PHE A 70 0.78 8.67 31.89
CA PHE A 70 -0.39 8.16 31.21
C PHE A 70 -1.14 7.20 32.13
N THR A 71 -2.46 7.12 31.98
CA THR A 71 -3.25 6.05 32.60
C THR A 71 -3.66 5.07 31.54
N ALA A 72 -3.28 3.81 31.70
CA ALA A 72 -3.63 2.74 30.80
C ALA A 72 -4.80 1.92 31.38
N PHE A 73 -5.70 1.49 30.50
CA PHE A 73 -6.88 0.70 30.83
C PHE A 73 -6.89 -0.59 30.03
N GLU A 74 -7.04 -1.70 30.74
CA GLU A 74 -6.93 -3.06 30.23
C GLU A 74 -8.12 -3.43 29.33
N CYS A 75 -7.95 -4.37 28.41
CA CYS A 75 -8.95 -4.78 27.40
C CYS A 75 -10.21 -5.51 27.94
N ASN A 76 -10.50 -5.43 29.25
CA ASN A 76 -11.57 -6.18 29.91
C ASN A 76 -12.65 -5.25 30.52
N THR A 77 -13.76 -5.84 31.00
CA THR A 77 -14.88 -5.10 31.59
C THR A 77 -14.47 -4.26 32.81
N GLN A 78 -13.50 -4.74 33.62
CA GLN A 78 -12.98 -3.97 34.76
C GLN A 78 -12.21 -2.72 34.27
N GLY A 79 -11.48 -2.83 33.17
CA GLY A 79 -10.84 -1.71 32.48
C GLY A 79 -11.84 -0.63 32.06
N ILE A 80 -12.99 -1.02 31.51
CA ILE A 80 -14.09 -0.11 31.16
C ILE A 80 -14.63 0.62 32.39
N GLU A 81 -14.88 -0.10 33.48
CA GLU A 81 -15.36 0.53 34.72
C GLU A 81 -14.34 1.49 35.32
N ARG A 82 -13.07 1.08 35.34
CA ARG A 82 -11.96 1.90 35.83
C ARG A 82 -11.82 3.16 35.00
N PHE A 83 -11.95 3.05 33.67
CA PHE A 83 -11.97 4.18 32.76
C PHE A 83 -13.11 5.16 33.09
N LYS A 84 -14.36 4.67 33.17
CA LYS A 84 -15.52 5.52 33.51
C LYS A 84 -15.33 6.22 34.86
N LYS A 85 -14.87 5.50 35.89
CA LYS A 85 -14.61 6.05 37.24
C LYS A 85 -13.47 7.07 37.24
N HIS A 86 -12.41 6.83 36.46
CA HIS A 86 -11.28 7.75 36.33
C HIS A 86 -11.72 9.07 35.69
N GLU A 87 -12.47 8.99 34.59
CA GLU A 87 -12.90 10.16 33.83
C GLU A 87 -13.97 10.98 34.56
N GLN A 88 -14.88 10.33 35.31
CA GLN A 88 -15.84 11.03 36.17
C GLN A 88 -15.18 11.91 37.24
N LYS A 89 -14.00 11.52 37.71
CA LYS A 89 -13.23 12.27 38.73
C LYS A 89 -12.36 13.37 38.12
N SER A 90 -12.18 13.37 36.80
CA SER A 90 -11.23 14.26 36.12
C SER A 90 -11.87 15.60 35.78
N THR A 91 -11.40 16.68 36.43
CA THR A 91 -11.88 18.07 36.21
C THR A 91 -11.16 18.80 35.07
N GLN A 92 -10.42 18.07 34.24
CA GLN A 92 -9.37 18.67 33.42
C GLN A 92 -9.81 19.10 32.04
N LYS A 93 -9.13 20.12 31.51
CA LYS A 93 -9.55 20.82 30.29
C LYS A 93 -8.87 20.35 29.01
N ALA A 94 -7.75 19.63 29.05
CA ALA A 94 -7.07 19.18 27.83
C ALA A 94 -6.55 17.75 27.95
N ARG A 95 -6.90 16.89 26.99
CA ARG A 95 -6.59 15.45 27.03
C ARG A 95 -6.22 14.88 25.66
N ILE A 96 -5.33 13.89 25.67
CA ILE A 96 -5.06 13.01 24.52
C ILE A 96 -5.47 11.60 24.91
N VAL A 97 -6.20 10.92 24.04
CA VAL A 97 -6.70 9.57 24.28
C VAL A 97 -6.29 8.68 23.14
N PHE A 98 -5.54 7.62 23.43
CA PHE A 98 -5.18 6.59 22.47
C PHE A 98 -6.10 5.38 22.60
N LEU A 99 -6.68 4.96 21.50
CA LEU A 99 -7.34 3.66 21.30
C LEU A 99 -6.44 2.80 20.43
N ARG A 100 -6.30 1.52 20.76
CA ARG A 100 -5.35 0.63 20.09
C ARG A 100 -6.05 -0.62 19.57
N GLY A 101 -5.93 -0.88 18.27
CA GLY A 101 -6.34 -2.11 17.63
C GLY A 101 -7.86 -2.25 17.52
N PHE A 102 -8.29 -3.49 17.40
CA PHE A 102 -9.69 -3.84 17.24
C PHE A 102 -10.48 -3.60 18.54
N PRO A 103 -11.66 -2.95 18.49
CA PRO A 103 -12.45 -2.65 19.69
C PRO A 103 -13.53 -3.73 19.91
N ASP A 104 -14.20 -3.68 21.05
CA ASP A 104 -15.56 -4.23 21.18
C ASP A 104 -16.60 -3.10 21.21
N ALA A 105 -17.87 -3.47 21.14
CA ALA A 105 -18.98 -2.51 21.19
C ALA A 105 -19.03 -1.76 22.53
N ASP A 106 -18.68 -2.40 23.65
CA ASP A 106 -18.77 -1.80 24.99
C ASP A 106 -17.73 -0.71 25.21
N TRP A 107 -16.50 -0.88 24.70
CA TRP A 107 -15.49 0.17 24.68
C TRP A 107 -15.94 1.37 23.86
N LEU A 108 -16.50 1.16 22.66
CA LEU A 108 -16.99 2.28 21.84
C LEU A 108 -18.13 3.03 22.53
N ARG A 109 -19.09 2.32 23.14
CA ARG A 109 -20.16 2.93 23.94
C ARG A 109 -19.58 3.72 25.13
N ALA A 110 -18.61 3.15 25.85
CA ALA A 110 -17.99 3.80 27.00
C ALA A 110 -17.25 5.09 26.61
N VAL A 111 -16.47 5.05 25.53
CA VAL A 111 -15.75 6.21 25.00
C VAL A 111 -16.74 7.29 24.55
N PHE A 112 -17.81 6.91 23.85
CA PHE A 112 -18.87 7.84 23.45
C PHE A 112 -19.52 8.52 24.65
N MET A 113 -19.89 7.75 25.68
CA MET A 113 -20.53 8.30 26.88
C MET A 113 -19.63 9.31 27.61
N VAL A 114 -18.32 9.07 27.64
CA VAL A 114 -17.37 9.93 28.35
C VAL A 114 -17.02 11.17 27.53
N TYR A 115 -16.71 11.00 26.24
CA TYR A 115 -16.11 12.05 25.42
C TYR A 115 -17.05 12.67 24.38
N GLY A 116 -18.23 12.08 24.15
CA GLY A 116 -19.20 12.56 23.16
C GLY A 116 -18.65 12.53 21.73
N VAL A 117 -17.81 11.53 21.41
CA VAL A 117 -17.16 11.41 20.09
C VAL A 117 -18.22 11.24 19.00
N ASP A 118 -18.06 11.93 17.88
CA ASP A 118 -18.95 11.78 16.72
C ASP A 118 -18.93 10.32 16.20
N PRO A 119 -20.09 9.64 16.05
CA PRO A 119 -20.15 8.29 15.49
C PRO A 119 -19.50 8.14 14.11
N ALA A 120 -19.38 9.23 13.33
CA ALA A 120 -18.61 9.25 12.08
C ALA A 120 -17.14 8.87 12.29
N PHE A 121 -16.55 9.16 13.46
CA PHE A 121 -15.20 8.73 13.81
C PHE A 121 -15.09 7.20 13.84
N TYR A 122 -16.07 6.53 14.47
CA TYR A 122 -16.09 5.07 14.55
C TYR A 122 -16.32 4.43 13.19
N GLN A 123 -17.28 4.96 12.43
CA GLN A 123 -17.58 4.48 11.08
C GLN A 123 -16.37 4.58 10.15
N ARG A 124 -15.69 5.74 10.14
CA ARG A 124 -14.51 6.00 9.30
C ARG A 124 -13.28 5.19 9.68
N HIS A 125 -13.13 4.82 10.96
CA HIS A 125 -12.02 3.99 11.39
C HIS A 125 -12.32 2.50 11.14
N LEU A 126 -13.52 2.02 11.46
CA LEU A 126 -13.82 0.59 11.33
C LEU A 126 -13.85 0.14 9.87
N LEU A 127 -14.44 0.95 8.95
CA LEU A 127 -14.55 0.71 7.50
C LEU A 127 -14.19 -0.72 7.09
N PHE A 128 -15.04 -1.68 7.45
CA PHE A 128 -14.79 -3.07 7.17
C PHE A 128 -14.84 -3.26 5.65
N PRO A 129 -13.77 -3.74 4.99
CA PRO A 129 -13.76 -3.96 3.54
C PRO A 129 -14.73 -5.06 3.09
N VAL A 130 -15.30 -5.83 4.04
CA VAL A 130 -16.23 -6.94 3.83
C VAL A 130 -17.55 -6.67 4.58
N GLY A 131 -18.17 -5.52 4.32
CA GLY A 131 -19.53 -5.22 4.76
C GLY A 131 -20.57 -6.01 3.94
N ASN A 132 -21.70 -6.36 4.57
CA ASN A 132 -22.89 -6.85 3.86
C ASN A 132 -23.69 -5.69 3.23
N GLY A 133 -23.31 -4.44 3.54
CA GLY A 133 -23.94 -3.23 3.04
C GLY A 133 -23.72 -3.03 1.54
N MET A 134 -24.66 -2.31 0.91
CA MET A 134 -24.43 -1.77 -0.42
C MET A 134 -23.17 -0.89 -0.40
N ASN A 135 -22.33 -0.96 -1.43
CA ASN A 135 -21.25 0.00 -1.62
C ASN A 135 -21.85 1.41 -1.81
N VAL A 136 -21.96 2.18 -0.72
CA VAL A 136 -22.53 3.54 -0.74
C VAL A 136 -21.49 4.57 -1.23
N HIS A 137 -20.23 4.16 -1.44
CA HIS A 137 -19.14 5.00 -1.94
C HIS A 137 -19.01 6.34 -1.19
N SER A 138 -19.11 6.29 0.15
CA SER A 138 -19.05 7.47 1.02
C SER A 138 -17.65 8.03 1.22
N THR A 139 -16.62 7.38 0.68
CA THR A 139 -15.22 7.80 0.70
C THR A 139 -14.65 7.88 -0.72
N PRO A 140 -13.76 8.85 -1.03
CA PRO A 140 -13.19 9.88 -0.15
C PRO A 140 -14.19 11.00 0.20
N LEU A 141 -13.96 11.67 1.33
CA LEU A 141 -14.82 12.75 1.82
C LEU A 141 -14.38 14.10 1.26
N LEU A 142 -15.33 15.03 1.13
CA LEU A 142 -15.01 16.42 0.81
C LEU A 142 -14.26 17.08 1.98
N PRO A 143 -13.32 18.02 1.73
CA PRO A 143 -12.54 18.68 2.78
C PRO A 143 -13.40 19.37 3.86
N SER A 144 -14.60 19.85 3.51
CA SER A 144 -15.55 20.46 4.44
C SER A 144 -16.07 19.51 5.53
N TYR A 145 -15.95 18.19 5.33
CA TYR A 145 -16.36 17.13 6.27
C TYR A 145 -15.18 16.53 7.06
N MET A 146 -13.95 17.00 6.80
CA MET A 146 -12.72 16.56 7.46
C MET A 146 -12.28 17.50 8.61
N LYS A 147 -13.18 18.38 9.09
CA LYS A 147 -12.83 19.47 10.01
C LYS A 147 -12.18 19.00 11.31
N ASN A 148 -12.76 17.97 11.92
CA ASN A 148 -12.32 17.43 13.20
C ASN A 148 -11.84 15.99 13.10
N ILE A 149 -12.21 15.26 12.03
CA ILE A 149 -11.85 13.85 11.85
C ILE A 149 -11.05 13.67 10.55
N PHE A 150 -9.85 13.13 10.68
CA PHE A 150 -8.96 12.81 9.57
C PHE A 150 -8.16 11.55 9.87
N ARG A 151 -7.44 11.06 8.85
CA ARG A 151 -6.69 9.80 8.92
C ARG A 151 -5.26 10.02 8.46
N LEU A 152 -4.35 9.27 9.06
CA LEU A 152 -2.95 9.17 8.68
C LEU A 152 -2.64 7.72 8.36
N ASN A 153 -1.88 7.49 7.29
CA ASN A 153 -1.40 6.17 6.94
C ASN A 153 -0.10 5.87 7.68
N ILE A 154 0.04 4.61 8.10
CA ILE A 154 1.25 4.04 8.68
C ILE A 154 1.62 2.81 7.87
N THR A 155 2.81 2.83 7.30
CA THR A 155 3.37 1.68 6.59
C THR A 155 4.42 0.98 7.43
N SER A 156 4.24 -0.33 7.64
CA SER A 156 5.28 -1.21 8.16
C SER A 156 5.86 -2.04 7.03
N ILE A 157 7.18 -2.17 6.98
CA ILE A 157 7.84 -3.00 5.97
C ILE A 157 8.20 -4.34 6.57
N CYS A 158 7.81 -5.40 5.88
CA CYS A 158 8.25 -6.76 6.15
C CYS A 158 9.39 -7.10 5.19
N GLU A 159 10.49 -7.58 5.74
CA GLU A 159 11.61 -8.11 4.98
C GLU A 159 11.65 -9.62 5.11
N LEU A 160 11.86 -10.28 3.97
CA LEU A 160 11.97 -11.72 3.83
C LEU A 160 13.39 -12.08 3.38
N GLU A 161 14.15 -12.69 4.29
CA GLU A 161 15.50 -13.18 4.07
C GLU A 161 15.47 -14.59 3.47
N ARG A 162 15.08 -14.71 2.19
CA ARG A 162 15.20 -15.97 1.43
C ARG A 162 16.48 -16.04 0.63
N LYS A 163 17.09 -17.24 0.57
CA LYS A 163 18.04 -17.57 -0.51
C LYS A 163 17.28 -17.52 -1.83
N ILE A 164 17.60 -16.54 -2.66
CA ILE A 164 16.96 -16.31 -3.97
C ILE A 164 17.02 -17.62 -4.77
N SER A 165 15.87 -18.28 -4.97
CA SER A 165 15.78 -19.42 -5.87
C SER A 165 16.02 -18.93 -7.31
N SER A 166 16.74 -19.73 -8.09
CA SER A 166 17.07 -19.44 -9.48
C SER A 166 15.87 -19.54 -10.44
N THR A 167 14.71 -19.97 -9.94
CA THR A 167 13.48 -20.09 -10.73
C THR A 167 12.61 -18.83 -10.60
N PRO A 168 12.17 -18.25 -11.72
CA PRO A 168 11.19 -17.17 -11.72
C PRO A 168 9.78 -17.72 -11.38
N GLU A 169 9.50 -18.07 -10.13
CA GLU A 169 8.13 -17.98 -9.58
C GLU A 169 7.55 -16.58 -9.84
N ASP A 170 6.31 -16.56 -10.33
CA ASP A 170 5.63 -15.32 -10.71
C ASP A 170 5.21 -14.53 -9.47
N ILE A 171 5.70 -13.29 -9.34
CA ILE A 171 5.29 -12.38 -8.25
C ILE A 171 3.77 -12.11 -8.33
N GLU A 172 3.17 -12.25 -9.51
CA GLU A 172 1.73 -12.11 -9.71
C GLU A 172 0.94 -13.20 -8.98
N ASP A 173 1.39 -14.45 -9.02
CA ASP A 173 0.75 -15.55 -8.29
C ASP A 173 0.83 -15.34 -6.77
N LEU A 174 1.99 -14.89 -6.27
CA LEU A 174 2.17 -14.54 -4.86
C LEU A 174 1.21 -13.42 -4.43
N ARG A 175 1.02 -12.40 -5.28
CA ARG A 175 0.06 -11.31 -5.03
C ARG A 175 -1.38 -11.79 -5.03
N ALA A 176 -1.75 -12.68 -5.97
CA ALA A 176 -3.09 -13.25 -6.04
C ALA A 176 -3.41 -14.11 -4.80
N ALA A 177 -2.45 -14.92 -4.35
CA ALA A 177 -2.55 -15.69 -3.12
C ALA A 177 -2.68 -14.77 -1.90
N ALA A 178 -1.80 -13.78 -1.76
CA ALA A 178 -1.82 -12.84 -0.65
C ALA A 178 -3.11 -12.01 -0.59
N ALA A 179 -3.67 -11.60 -1.74
CA ALA A 179 -4.96 -10.92 -1.80
C ALA A 179 -6.12 -11.83 -1.35
N THR A 180 -6.05 -13.12 -1.62
CA THR A 180 -7.05 -14.10 -1.16
C THR A 180 -6.94 -14.32 0.35
N GLU A 181 -5.73 -14.45 0.87
CA GLU A 181 -5.47 -14.55 2.31
C GLU A 181 -5.90 -13.28 3.06
N LEU A 182 -5.62 -12.09 2.51
CA LEU A 182 -6.03 -10.83 3.11
C LEU A 182 -7.57 -10.72 3.23
N ARG A 183 -8.31 -11.15 2.20
CA ARG A 183 -9.78 -11.21 2.26
C ARG A 183 -10.27 -12.16 3.35
N ARG A 184 -9.63 -13.33 3.48
CA ARG A 184 -9.96 -14.29 4.55
C ARG A 184 -9.66 -13.72 5.93
N TYR A 185 -8.53 -13.02 6.06
CA TYR A 185 -8.17 -12.28 7.27
C TYR A 185 -9.24 -11.26 7.62
N HIS A 186 -9.71 -10.43 6.68
CA HIS A 186 -10.76 -9.42 6.97
C HIS A 186 -12.09 -10.04 7.40
N ILE A 187 -12.46 -11.20 6.83
CA ILE A 187 -13.63 -11.97 7.29
C ILE A 187 -13.43 -12.45 8.73
N SER A 188 -12.26 -13.04 9.02
CA SER A 188 -11.91 -13.53 10.36
C SER A 188 -11.82 -12.39 11.38
N LEU A 189 -11.36 -11.21 10.99
CA LEU A 189 -11.31 -10.01 11.83
C LEU A 189 -12.72 -9.62 12.29
N LYS A 190 -13.73 -9.73 11.43
CA LYS A 190 -15.12 -9.40 11.82
C LYS A 190 -15.73 -10.39 12.82
N SER A 191 -15.35 -11.66 12.77
CA SER A 191 -15.98 -12.71 13.59
C SER A 191 -15.17 -13.16 14.80
N ASN A 192 -13.83 -13.10 14.72
CA ASN A 192 -12.92 -13.76 15.65
C ASN A 192 -11.92 -12.79 16.30
N ALA A 193 -11.94 -11.50 15.97
CA ALA A 193 -10.99 -10.55 16.54
C ALA A 193 -11.20 -10.38 18.03
N LEU A 194 -10.08 -10.35 18.74
CA LEU A 194 -10.05 -9.99 20.15
C LEU A 194 -9.83 -8.48 20.30
N ILE A 195 -10.26 -7.95 21.44
CA ILE A 195 -10.01 -6.56 21.79
C ILE A 195 -8.49 -6.32 21.85
N GLY A 196 -8.03 -5.30 21.14
CA GLY A 196 -6.61 -4.93 21.04
C GLY A 196 -5.81 -5.73 20.01
N ASP A 197 -6.43 -6.61 19.21
CA ASP A 197 -5.76 -7.22 18.06
C ASP A 197 -5.39 -6.13 17.05
N SER A 198 -4.18 -6.23 16.47
CA SER A 198 -3.77 -5.30 15.43
C SER A 198 -4.59 -5.50 14.16
N VAL A 199 -5.00 -4.40 13.54
CA VAL A 199 -5.79 -4.41 12.30
C VAL A 199 -4.87 -4.14 11.13
N VAL A 200 -4.94 -4.95 10.07
CA VAL A 200 -4.20 -4.72 8.81
C VAL A 200 -5.20 -4.33 7.71
N ARG A 201 -5.01 -3.15 7.11
CA ARG A 201 -5.92 -2.62 6.09
C ARG A 201 -5.57 -3.13 4.71
N ASN A 202 -4.28 -3.15 4.39
CA ASN A 202 -3.78 -3.65 3.12
C ASN A 202 -2.44 -4.37 3.29
N PHE A 203 -2.15 -5.29 2.39
CA PHE A 203 -0.87 -6.00 2.32
C PHE A 203 -0.38 -6.06 0.88
N SER A 204 0.81 -5.50 0.65
CA SER A 204 1.35 -5.23 -0.67
C SER A 204 2.72 -5.89 -0.84
N ILE A 205 2.86 -6.83 -1.78
CA ILE A 205 4.15 -7.45 -2.11
C ILE A 205 4.88 -6.58 -3.14
N LEU A 206 5.99 -5.97 -2.76
CA LEU A 206 6.80 -5.11 -3.65
C LEU A 206 7.74 -5.94 -4.52
N SER A 207 8.41 -6.91 -3.89
CA SER A 207 9.34 -7.84 -4.50
C SER A 207 9.33 -9.15 -3.72
N ARG A 208 10.16 -10.13 -4.10
CA ARG A 208 10.33 -11.36 -3.31
C ARG A 208 10.94 -11.13 -1.92
N ARG A 209 11.61 -9.99 -1.72
CA ARG A 209 12.28 -9.65 -0.46
C ARG A 209 11.44 -8.72 0.40
N PHE A 210 10.65 -7.83 -0.20
CA PHE A 210 9.96 -6.79 0.52
C PHE A 210 8.45 -6.86 0.31
N SER A 211 7.72 -6.83 1.41
CA SER A 211 6.28 -6.57 1.44
C SER A 211 5.97 -5.46 2.44
N VAL A 212 4.77 -4.88 2.32
CA VAL A 212 4.35 -3.72 3.09
C VAL A 212 2.97 -4.00 3.68
N ILE A 213 2.83 -3.69 4.96
CA ILE A 213 1.58 -3.66 5.70
C ILE A 213 1.15 -2.20 5.82
N GLU A 214 -0.08 -1.91 5.42
CA GLU A 214 -0.70 -0.60 5.59
C GLU A 214 -1.73 -0.63 6.72
N GLN A 215 -1.61 0.37 7.60
CA GLN A 215 -2.43 0.56 8.78
C GLN A 215 -2.83 2.04 8.89
N THR A 216 -3.90 2.30 9.61
CA THR A 216 -4.49 3.63 9.74
C THR A 216 -4.44 4.12 11.17
N ILE A 217 -4.13 5.41 11.33
CA ILE A 217 -4.41 6.18 12.54
C ILE A 217 -5.55 7.15 12.22
N SER A 218 -6.67 7.05 12.92
CA SER A 218 -7.76 8.02 12.83
C SER A 218 -7.67 8.99 14.00
N ILE A 219 -7.79 10.28 13.72
CA ILE A 219 -7.70 11.35 14.72
C ILE A 219 -9.01 12.13 14.72
N CYS A 220 -9.59 12.34 15.90
CA CYS A 220 -10.74 13.20 16.12
C CYS A 220 -10.43 14.26 17.17
N ILE A 221 -10.57 15.54 16.84
CA ILE A 221 -10.34 16.65 17.77
C ILE A 221 -11.69 17.25 18.16
N ASN A 222 -12.07 17.08 19.43
CA ASN A 222 -13.29 17.63 19.98
C ASN A 222 -12.97 18.81 20.88
N LYS A 223 -13.65 19.94 20.64
CA LYS A 223 -13.50 21.16 21.44
C LYS A 223 -14.86 21.54 22.01
N THR A 224 -14.89 21.75 23.33
CA THR A 224 -15.99 22.38 24.06
C THR A 224 -15.62 23.81 24.42
N ALA A 225 -16.50 24.53 25.13
CA ALA A 225 -16.25 25.92 25.52
C ALA A 225 -15.00 26.07 26.39
N ASP A 226 -14.80 25.14 27.33
CA ASP A 226 -13.75 25.22 28.36
C ASP A 226 -12.73 24.07 28.30
N SER A 227 -12.91 23.10 27.40
CA SER A 227 -12.03 21.93 27.29
C SER A 227 -11.88 21.42 25.87
N TRP A 228 -10.85 20.62 25.61
CA TRP A 228 -10.67 19.90 24.37
C TRP A 228 -10.07 18.51 24.61
N ASN A 229 -10.32 17.59 23.68
CA ASN A 229 -9.67 16.30 23.64
C ASN A 229 -9.31 15.92 22.20
N ALA A 230 -8.19 15.23 22.02
CA ALA A 230 -7.89 14.51 20.79
C ALA A 230 -7.99 13.01 21.03
N MET A 231 -8.90 12.37 20.30
CA MET A 231 -9.03 10.92 20.22
C MET A 231 -8.15 10.43 19.07
N ILE A 232 -7.23 9.51 19.35
CA ILE A 232 -6.30 8.93 18.39
C ILE A 232 -6.53 7.43 18.41
N TRP A 233 -7.08 6.90 17.34
CA TRP A 233 -7.32 5.46 17.20
C TRP A 233 -6.37 4.86 16.20
N MET A 234 -5.51 3.98 16.67
CA MET A 234 -4.47 3.32 15.89
C MET A 234 -4.85 1.87 15.62
N ASP A 235 -4.65 1.43 14.38
CA ASP A 235 -4.69 0.00 14.03
C ASP A 235 -3.56 -0.82 14.70
N ASN A 236 -2.46 -0.16 15.06
CA ASN A 236 -1.29 -0.73 15.71
C ASN A 236 -1.52 -0.96 17.21
N ALA A 237 -1.58 -2.22 17.64
CA ALA A 237 -1.81 -2.60 19.02
C ALA A 237 -0.91 -3.76 19.45
N ARG A 238 -1.46 -4.97 19.55
CA ARG A 238 -0.72 -6.20 19.86
C ARG A 238 0.24 -6.56 18.73
N ASP A 239 1.32 -7.27 19.04
CA ASP A 239 2.17 -7.89 18.03
C ASP A 239 1.30 -8.68 17.03
N LEU A 240 1.57 -8.53 15.73
CA LEU A 240 0.87 -9.24 14.68
C LEU A 240 1.07 -10.76 14.77
N SER A 241 2.17 -11.23 15.38
CA SER A 241 2.39 -12.66 15.65
C SER A 241 1.40 -13.23 16.67
N ASN A 242 0.82 -12.37 17.51
CA ASN A 242 -0.16 -12.70 18.54
C ASN A 242 -1.58 -12.24 18.19
N SER A 243 -1.77 -11.67 17.00
CA SER A 243 -3.08 -11.26 16.45
C SER A 243 -3.61 -12.33 15.48
N ILE A 244 -4.77 -12.10 14.86
CA ILE A 244 -5.29 -12.99 13.82
C ILE A 244 -4.25 -13.14 12.68
N PRO A 245 -3.92 -14.37 12.25
CA PRO A 245 -2.94 -14.60 11.20
C PRO A 245 -3.41 -14.06 9.85
N GLY A 246 -2.46 -13.66 9.01
CA GLY A 246 -2.71 -13.12 7.67
C GLY A 246 -1.55 -13.39 6.71
N PRO A 247 -1.54 -12.78 5.51
CA PRO A 247 -0.52 -13.03 4.48
C PRO A 247 0.90 -12.59 4.85
N TRP A 248 1.08 -11.87 5.96
CA TRP A 248 2.39 -11.49 6.50
C TRP A 248 3.01 -12.55 7.42
N CYS A 249 2.27 -13.62 7.75
CA CYS A 249 2.81 -14.73 8.54
C CYS A 249 3.89 -15.50 7.74
N PRO A 250 4.93 -16.02 8.42
CA PRO A 250 5.90 -16.90 7.78
C PRO A 250 5.19 -18.12 7.18
N GLU A 251 5.69 -18.62 6.05
CA GLU A 251 5.20 -19.87 5.47
C GLU A 251 5.57 -21.04 6.39
N ASP A 252 4.71 -22.06 6.46
CA ASP A 252 4.85 -23.22 7.36
C ASP A 252 6.22 -23.94 7.27
N ASN A 253 6.90 -23.82 6.12
CA ASN A 253 8.19 -24.46 5.84
C ASN A 253 9.40 -23.50 5.91
N THR A 254 9.20 -22.24 6.32
CA THR A 254 10.26 -21.24 6.45
C THR A 254 10.65 -21.04 7.91
N ASN A 255 11.91 -20.66 8.14
CA ASN A 255 12.30 -20.37 9.50
C ASN A 255 11.67 -19.04 9.94
N PRO A 256 11.08 -18.96 11.14
CA PRO A 256 10.49 -17.75 11.67
C PRO A 256 11.35 -16.48 11.58
N TRP A 257 12.66 -16.60 11.81
CA TRP A 257 13.59 -15.46 11.76
C TRP A 257 13.88 -14.95 10.33
N GLU A 258 13.46 -15.68 9.30
CA GLU A 258 13.60 -15.24 7.90
C GLU A 258 12.59 -14.15 7.55
N THR A 259 11.58 -13.90 8.38
CA THR A 259 10.61 -12.81 8.18
C THR A 259 10.66 -11.86 9.37
N TYR A 260 10.96 -10.57 9.14
CA TYR A 260 10.97 -9.58 10.23
C TYR A 260 10.46 -8.21 9.80
N MET A 261 10.00 -7.44 10.79
CA MET A 261 9.48 -6.09 10.60
C MET A 261 10.60 -5.07 10.74
N LEU A 262 10.78 -4.21 9.73
CA LEU A 262 11.77 -3.15 9.80
C LEU A 262 11.22 -1.95 10.59
N PRO A 263 11.92 -1.44 11.63
CA PRO A 263 11.40 -0.38 12.49
C PRO A 263 11.26 0.97 11.78
N ILE A 264 10.20 1.72 12.04
CA ILE A 264 10.07 3.09 11.53
C ILE A 264 11.10 3.97 12.23
N LEU A 265 12.04 4.51 11.46
CA LEU A 265 13.13 5.34 11.99
C LEU A 265 12.70 6.80 12.01
N GLN A 266 12.50 7.35 13.20
CA GLN A 266 12.26 8.77 13.39
C GLN A 266 13.59 9.48 13.64
N HIS A 267 13.96 10.42 12.77
CA HIS A 267 15.14 11.25 12.99
C HIS A 267 14.80 12.42 13.91
N ARG A 268 15.66 12.66 14.90
CA ARG A 268 15.64 13.86 15.73
C ARG A 268 17.06 14.29 16.08
N ASP A 269 17.25 15.60 16.15
CA ASP A 269 18.51 16.19 16.55
C ASP A 269 18.91 15.72 17.94
N TYR A 270 20.18 15.35 18.09
CA TYR A 270 20.80 14.96 19.37
C TYR A 270 20.15 13.77 20.09
N LEU A 271 19.33 12.96 19.41
CA LEU A 271 18.67 11.79 20.01
C LEU A 271 19.67 10.80 20.64
N SER A 272 20.84 10.62 20.02
CA SER A 272 21.92 9.77 20.54
C SER A 272 22.61 10.31 21.80
N LEU A 273 22.41 11.60 22.12
CA LEU A 273 22.95 12.27 23.29
C LEU A 273 21.92 12.40 24.42
N CYS A 274 20.65 12.07 24.17
CA CYS A 274 19.63 12.02 25.20
C CYS A 274 19.87 10.83 26.14
N ASN A 275 20.40 11.12 27.33
CA ASN A 275 20.53 10.18 28.44
C ASN A 275 19.17 9.89 29.08
N ASP A 276 18.28 9.27 28.33
CA ASP A 276 17.00 8.84 28.88
C ASP A 276 17.11 7.37 29.25
N ARG A 277 17.31 7.12 30.55
CA ARG A 277 17.39 5.78 31.13
C ARG A 277 16.02 5.17 31.41
N SER A 278 14.94 5.74 30.86
CA SER A 278 13.57 5.20 30.94
C SER A 278 13.37 3.98 30.02
N GLN A 279 14.31 3.03 30.07
CA GLN A 279 14.01 1.65 29.73
C GLN A 279 13.30 1.04 30.96
N GLU A 280 11.99 1.25 31.07
CA GLU A 280 11.20 0.15 31.63
C GLU A 280 11.30 -0.97 30.60
N ALA A 281 12.25 -1.86 30.82
CA ALA A 281 12.42 -3.05 30.00
C ALA A 281 11.07 -3.76 29.99
N ILE A 282 10.46 -3.84 28.80
CA ILE A 282 9.40 -4.79 28.55
C ILE A 282 9.95 -6.13 29.04
N PRO A 283 9.31 -6.81 30.01
CA PRO A 283 9.81 -8.08 30.51
C PRO A 283 10.06 -8.99 29.29
N PRO A 284 11.16 -9.75 29.24
CA PRO A 284 11.42 -10.64 28.11
C PRO A 284 10.20 -11.56 28.01
N ALA A 285 9.38 -11.33 27.00
CA ALA A 285 8.35 -12.28 26.65
C ALA A 285 9.08 -13.62 26.42
N LEU A 286 8.48 -14.71 26.92
CA LEU A 286 8.88 -16.07 26.56
C LEU A 286 9.28 -16.08 25.09
N ILE A 287 10.53 -16.44 24.80
CA ILE A 287 11.12 -16.47 23.46
C ILE A 287 10.08 -17.08 22.50
N GLN A 288 9.35 -16.21 21.79
CA GLN A 288 8.44 -16.67 20.77
C GLN A 288 9.29 -17.00 19.55
N PRO A 289 8.92 -18.03 18.77
CA PRO A 289 9.69 -18.39 17.58
C PRO A 289 9.73 -17.24 16.58
N TRP A 290 8.70 -16.38 16.55
CA TRP A 290 8.57 -15.24 15.65
C TRP A 290 7.96 -14.02 16.36
N GLU A 291 8.51 -12.83 16.11
CA GLU A 291 7.95 -11.56 16.55
C GLU A 291 7.72 -10.67 15.33
N ALA A 292 6.49 -10.18 15.16
CA ALA A 292 6.11 -9.26 14.10
C ALA A 292 5.95 -7.84 14.66
N ASN A 293 6.91 -7.47 15.51
CA ASN A 293 6.90 -6.25 16.30
C ASN A 293 6.94 -4.98 15.44
N GLN A 294 5.87 -4.18 15.52
CA GLN A 294 5.76 -2.89 14.85
C GLN A 294 6.02 -1.79 15.89
N ASN A 295 7.11 -1.03 15.76
CA ASN A 295 7.43 0.00 16.74
C ASN A 295 6.41 1.16 16.79
N ALA A 296 5.53 1.29 15.80
CA ALA A 296 4.36 2.16 15.86
C ALA A 296 3.43 1.85 17.05
N CYS A 297 3.37 0.59 17.49
CA CYS A 297 2.58 0.16 18.66
C CYS A 297 3.03 0.82 19.98
N LEU A 298 4.25 1.37 20.01
CA LEU A 298 4.84 2.02 21.19
C LEU A 298 4.46 3.50 21.33
N LEU A 299 3.91 4.12 20.27
CA LEU A 299 3.56 5.54 20.28
C LEU A 299 2.68 5.94 21.47
N PRO A 300 1.61 5.19 21.83
CA PRO A 300 0.76 5.52 22.97
C PRO A 300 1.44 5.47 24.34
N PHE A 301 2.64 4.90 24.46
CA PHE A 301 3.38 4.81 25.74
C PHE A 301 4.54 5.80 25.79
N GLN A 302 5.08 6.16 24.63
CA GLN A 302 6.24 7.05 24.49
C GLN A 302 5.87 8.44 23.96
N TYR A 303 4.56 8.73 23.87
CA TYR A 303 4.03 9.98 23.37
C TYR A 303 4.51 11.19 24.18
N GLY A 304 4.78 12.30 23.49
CA GLY A 304 5.01 13.60 24.12
C GLY A 304 6.35 13.74 24.81
N ARG A 305 7.24 12.75 24.70
CA ARG A 305 8.57 12.71 25.34
C ARG A 305 9.45 13.93 25.01
N PHE A 306 9.25 14.49 23.82
CA PHE A 306 10.05 15.60 23.30
C PHE A 306 9.18 16.84 22.99
N LEU A 307 7.94 16.85 23.46
CA LEU A 307 7.03 17.99 23.28
C LEU A 307 7.10 18.90 24.51
N ASP A 308 7.02 20.20 24.26
CA ASP A 308 6.89 21.18 25.33
C ASP A 308 5.50 21.10 25.96
N LYS A 309 5.48 20.84 27.27
CA LYS A 309 4.26 20.64 28.08
C LYS A 309 3.39 21.88 28.16
N GLU A 310 3.97 23.06 28.09
CA GLU A 310 3.19 24.29 28.13
C GLU A 310 2.46 24.52 26.81
N ILE A 311 3.11 24.19 25.70
CA ILE A 311 2.54 24.39 24.36
C ILE A 311 1.46 23.35 24.07
N LEU A 312 1.70 22.08 24.41
CA LEU A 312 0.75 21.00 24.12
C LEU A 312 -0.60 21.17 24.80
N TYR A 313 -0.67 21.88 25.93
CA TYR A 313 -1.94 22.19 26.59
C TYR A 313 -2.80 23.16 25.77
N HIS A 314 -2.15 24.11 25.11
CA HIS A 314 -2.81 25.21 24.41
C HIS A 314 -3.02 24.95 22.91
N ASP A 315 -2.18 24.16 22.27
CA ASP A 315 -2.23 23.92 20.82
C ASP A 315 -2.40 22.44 20.48
N ALA A 316 -3.56 22.10 19.87
CA ALA A 316 -3.92 20.72 19.59
C ALA A 316 -3.07 20.11 18.46
N LEU A 317 -2.65 20.90 17.47
CA LEU A 317 -1.79 20.40 16.39
C LEU A 317 -0.39 20.11 16.90
N TYR A 318 0.15 21.00 17.75
CA TYR A 318 1.42 20.77 18.42
C TYR A 318 1.37 19.50 19.28
N ALA A 319 0.29 19.29 20.03
CA ALA A 319 0.11 18.08 20.84
C ALA A 319 0.17 16.81 19.97
N ILE A 320 -0.56 16.75 18.86
CA ILE A 320 -0.57 15.56 18.00
C ILE A 320 0.60 15.49 16.99
N SER A 321 1.57 16.41 17.07
CA SER A 321 2.68 16.50 16.10
C SER A 321 3.55 15.24 16.05
N ASP A 322 3.71 14.54 17.18
CA ASP A 322 4.43 13.26 17.24
C ASP A 322 3.75 12.17 16.39
N VAL A 323 2.43 12.21 16.26
CA VAL A 323 1.66 11.27 15.43
C VAL A 323 1.91 11.53 13.94
N PHE A 324 1.90 12.81 13.54
CA PHE A 324 2.24 13.21 12.17
C PHE A 324 3.68 12.84 11.81
N ARG A 325 4.64 13.03 12.74
CA ARG A 325 6.04 12.66 12.54
C ARG A 325 6.21 11.16 12.32
N LEU A 326 5.53 10.33 13.11
CA LEU A 326 5.55 8.88 12.91
C LEU A 326 5.03 8.51 11.52
N SER A 327 3.90 9.11 11.10
CA SER A 327 3.35 8.88 9.76
C SER A 327 4.29 9.33 8.65
N ALA A 328 4.82 10.55 8.72
CA ALA A 328 5.80 11.07 7.76
C ALA A 328 7.06 10.19 7.66
N ALA A 329 7.58 9.72 8.81
CA ALA A 329 8.74 8.82 8.83
C ALA A 329 8.43 7.45 8.20
N SER A 330 7.22 6.93 8.39
CA SER A 330 6.78 5.67 7.77
C SER A 330 6.68 5.81 6.24
N GLU A 331 6.05 6.90 5.76
CA GLU A 331 5.91 7.20 4.33
C GLU A 331 7.28 7.46 3.68
N ALA A 332 8.18 8.19 4.34
CA ALA A 332 9.54 8.40 3.86
C ALA A 332 10.27 7.08 3.64
N LYS A 333 10.12 6.14 4.58
CA LYS A 333 10.75 4.82 4.51
C LYS A 333 10.14 3.96 3.40
N PHE A 334 8.81 3.99 3.24
CA PHE A 334 8.12 3.34 2.13
C PHE A 334 8.66 3.83 0.77
N LEU A 335 8.75 5.16 0.57
CA LEU A 335 9.28 5.75 -0.65
C LEU A 335 10.75 5.40 -0.91
N ASN A 336 11.57 5.24 0.15
CA ASN A 336 12.96 4.76 0.01
C ASN A 336 12.98 3.35 -0.59
N ILE A 337 12.21 2.42 -0.03
CA ILE A 337 12.21 1.02 -0.49
C ILE A 337 11.60 0.89 -1.87
N ILE A 338 10.51 1.61 -2.17
CA ILE A 338 9.93 1.62 -3.51
C ILE A 338 10.95 2.12 -4.54
N ASN A 339 11.70 3.18 -4.24
CA ASN A 339 12.75 3.65 -5.13
C ASN A 339 13.79 2.56 -5.40
N ASP A 340 14.24 1.87 -4.36
CA ASP A 340 15.25 0.80 -4.49
C ASP A 340 14.72 -0.39 -5.33
N VAL A 341 13.46 -0.80 -5.10
CA VAL A 341 12.81 -1.86 -5.88
C VAL A 341 12.61 -1.44 -7.33
N ILE A 342 12.17 -0.20 -7.61
CA ILE A 342 12.02 0.31 -8.98
C ILE A 342 13.36 0.31 -9.71
N ASN A 343 14.42 0.79 -9.07
CA ASN A 343 15.75 0.83 -9.68
C ASN A 343 16.24 -0.58 -10.01
N HIS A 344 16.04 -1.55 -9.10
CA HIS A 344 16.37 -2.94 -9.34
C HIS A 344 15.59 -3.53 -10.53
N GLU A 345 14.28 -3.29 -10.61
CA GLU A 345 13.45 -3.76 -11.73
C GLU A 345 13.85 -3.14 -13.08
N LEU A 346 14.21 -1.85 -13.09
CA LEU A 346 14.70 -1.17 -14.29
C LEU A 346 16.07 -1.69 -14.74
N GLU A 347 16.90 -2.17 -13.83
CA GLU A 347 18.17 -2.83 -14.16
C GLU A 347 17.96 -4.23 -14.74
N VAL A 348 17.13 -5.05 -14.09
CA VAL A 348 16.83 -6.44 -14.52
C VAL A 348 16.13 -6.45 -15.88
N SER A 349 15.24 -5.49 -16.13
CA SER A 349 14.44 -5.40 -17.36
C SER A 349 15.22 -4.99 -18.61
N LYS A 350 16.51 -4.59 -18.50
CA LYS A 350 17.41 -4.45 -19.65
C LYS A 350 17.49 -5.72 -20.50
N ASN A 351 17.19 -6.88 -19.90
CA ASN A 351 17.16 -8.18 -20.57
C ASN A 351 15.81 -8.57 -21.20
N LEU A 352 14.82 -7.67 -21.28
CA LEU A 352 13.62 -7.95 -22.08
C LEU A 352 12.50 -8.69 -21.33
N ASN A 353 12.38 -8.54 -20.01
CA ASN A 353 11.42 -9.34 -19.24
C ASN A 353 10.03 -8.68 -19.16
N LYS A 354 9.01 -9.36 -19.70
CA LYS A 354 7.59 -8.94 -19.59
C LYS A 354 7.11 -8.85 -18.14
N ALA A 355 7.63 -9.69 -17.24
CA ALA A 355 7.25 -9.70 -15.82
C ALA A 355 7.61 -8.39 -15.11
N SER A 356 8.76 -7.77 -15.44
CA SER A 356 9.16 -6.49 -14.86
C SER A 356 8.23 -5.34 -15.24
N MET A 357 7.58 -5.40 -16.42
CA MET A 357 6.60 -4.38 -16.82
C MET A 357 5.35 -4.43 -15.94
N VAL A 358 4.80 -5.63 -15.72
CA VAL A 358 3.65 -5.83 -14.84
C VAL A 358 3.99 -5.40 -13.41
N ASN A 359 5.21 -5.71 -12.96
CA ASN A 359 5.67 -5.27 -11.65
C ASN A 359 5.74 -3.74 -11.53
N LEU A 360 6.36 -3.05 -12.49
CA LEU A 360 6.43 -1.58 -12.49
C LEU A 360 5.04 -0.92 -12.52
N GLN A 361 4.08 -1.48 -13.28
CA GLN A 361 2.69 -0.99 -13.28
C GLN A 361 2.01 -1.18 -11.93
N TYR A 362 2.30 -2.27 -11.22
CA TYR A 362 1.81 -2.50 -9.87
C TYR A 362 2.42 -1.49 -8.87
N LEU A 363 3.74 -1.33 -8.88
CA LEU A 363 4.45 -0.40 -8.00
C LEU A 363 3.98 1.05 -8.22
N ARG A 364 3.76 1.45 -9.48
CA ARG A 364 3.19 2.77 -9.80
C ARG A 364 1.81 2.97 -9.18
N ARG A 365 0.92 1.98 -9.28
CA ARG A 365 -0.42 2.07 -8.66
C ARG A 365 -0.33 2.22 -7.14
N LEU A 366 0.60 1.53 -6.49
CA LEU A 366 0.85 1.73 -5.07
C LEU A 366 1.32 3.15 -4.77
N ILE A 367 2.30 3.68 -5.52
CA ILE A 367 2.77 5.06 -5.33
C ILE A 367 1.61 6.06 -5.50
N ASP A 368 0.79 5.89 -6.55
CA ASP A 368 -0.33 6.79 -6.83
C ASP A 368 -1.34 6.80 -5.67
N ASN A 369 -1.65 5.64 -5.07
CA ASN A 369 -2.50 5.57 -3.88
C ASN A 369 -1.91 6.32 -2.67
N HIS A 370 -0.59 6.20 -2.45
CA HIS A 370 0.09 6.92 -1.36
C HIS A 370 0.15 8.43 -1.62
N ILE A 371 0.29 8.86 -2.88
CA ILE A 371 0.22 10.29 -3.26
C ILE A 371 -1.11 10.89 -2.80
N ASP A 372 -2.22 10.19 -3.01
CA ASP A 372 -3.55 10.69 -2.62
C ASP A 372 -3.65 10.84 -1.09
N GLY A 373 -3.21 9.85 -0.31
CA GLY A 373 -3.21 9.93 1.16
C GLY A 373 -2.29 11.03 1.72
N ILE A 374 -1.11 11.22 1.11
CA ILE A 374 -0.20 12.31 1.47
C ILE A 374 -0.85 13.67 1.16
N LYS A 375 -1.52 13.82 0.01
CA LYS A 375 -2.23 15.05 -0.36
C LYS A 375 -3.38 15.36 0.57
N GLU A 376 -4.15 14.37 1.01
CA GLU A 376 -5.16 14.55 2.06
C GLU A 376 -4.54 15.10 3.35
N THR A 377 -3.38 14.59 3.74
CA THR A 377 -2.66 15.06 4.94
C THR A 377 -2.16 16.51 4.77
N VAL A 378 -1.63 16.85 3.59
CA VAL A 378 -1.27 18.24 3.24
C VAL A 378 -2.48 19.17 3.35
N LEU A 379 -3.65 18.73 2.87
CA LEU A 379 -4.87 19.54 2.96
C LEU A 379 -5.27 19.80 4.42
N VAL A 380 -5.15 18.82 5.30
CA VAL A 380 -5.43 18.97 6.74
C VAL A 380 -4.48 20.01 7.37
N LEU A 381 -3.17 19.88 7.12
CA LEU A 381 -2.16 20.79 7.67
C LEU A 381 -2.31 22.21 7.11
N SER A 382 -2.70 22.36 5.84
CA SER A 382 -2.88 23.65 5.17
C SER A 382 -4.18 24.36 5.59
N SER A 383 -5.23 23.59 5.92
CA SER A 383 -6.58 24.13 6.16
C SER A 383 -6.90 24.32 7.64
N GLN A 384 -5.94 24.09 8.55
CA GLN A 384 -6.17 24.10 10.00
C GLN A 384 -6.81 25.39 10.52
N ASP A 385 -6.47 26.54 9.93
CA ASP A 385 -7.04 27.84 10.32
C ASP A 385 -8.59 27.86 10.23
N GLN A 386 -9.16 26.99 9.39
CA GLN A 386 -10.60 26.87 9.16
C GLN A 386 -11.30 25.91 10.13
N PHE A 387 -10.55 25.08 10.85
CA PHE A 387 -11.08 23.97 11.65
C PHE A 387 -11.35 24.33 13.12
N ALA A 388 -11.08 25.57 13.53
CA ALA A 388 -11.32 26.08 14.88
C ALA A 388 -10.67 25.25 16.02
N TRP A 389 -9.59 24.54 15.71
CA TRP A 389 -8.84 23.74 16.68
C TRP A 389 -8.30 24.61 17.82
N PRO A 390 -8.10 24.04 19.03
CA PRO A 390 -7.38 24.70 20.11
C PRO A 390 -6.00 25.18 19.64
N ARG A 391 -5.68 26.45 19.96
CA ARG A 391 -4.44 27.12 19.56
C ARG A 391 -3.89 27.96 20.68
N ALA A 392 -2.56 28.02 20.74
CA ALA A 392 -1.88 28.98 21.60
C ALA A 392 -2.25 30.42 21.22
N GLY A 393 -2.30 31.30 22.22
CA GLY A 393 -2.76 32.68 22.03
C GLY A 393 -1.89 33.45 21.03
N PRO A 394 -2.48 34.27 20.14
CA PRO A 394 -1.72 35.02 19.14
C PRO A 394 -0.72 35.96 19.83
N GLY A 395 0.50 36.04 19.29
CA GLY A 395 1.57 36.89 19.83
C GLY A 395 2.34 36.31 21.02
N THR A 396 2.01 35.09 21.46
CA THR A 396 2.80 34.36 22.49
C THR A 396 3.98 33.62 21.86
N ASN A 397 5.06 33.41 22.63
CA ASN A 397 6.17 32.56 22.19
C ASN A 397 5.71 31.13 21.84
N GLN A 398 4.75 30.61 22.62
CA GLN A 398 4.16 29.28 22.43
C GLN A 398 3.47 29.17 21.06
N HIS A 399 2.74 30.21 20.64
CA HIS A 399 2.14 30.28 19.31
C HIS A 399 3.19 30.25 18.19
N GLY A 400 4.27 31.02 18.32
CA GLY A 400 5.36 30.99 17.35
C GLY A 400 6.02 29.61 17.21
N VAL A 401 6.23 28.90 18.32
CA VAL A 401 6.80 27.54 18.31
C VAL A 401 5.82 26.52 17.72
N ALA A 402 4.54 26.59 18.08
CA ALA A 402 3.50 25.72 17.52
C ALA A 402 3.34 25.93 16.01
N ASP A 403 3.32 27.18 15.54
CA ASP A 403 3.29 27.51 14.11
C ASP A 403 4.56 27.09 13.39
N GLY A 404 5.72 27.21 14.02
CA GLY A 404 6.97 26.67 13.51
C GLY A 404 6.89 25.15 13.30
N MET A 405 6.36 24.41 14.28
CA MET A 405 6.14 22.97 14.16
C MET A 405 5.20 22.60 13.02
N ARG A 406 4.09 23.34 12.89
CA ARG A 406 3.16 23.19 11.75
C ARG A 406 3.86 23.39 10.42
N GLY A 407 4.65 24.44 10.29
CA GLY A 407 5.40 24.74 9.08
C GLY A 407 6.37 23.62 8.71
N LEU A 408 7.07 23.05 9.70
CA LEU A 408 7.94 21.89 9.50
C LEU A 408 7.17 20.67 9.01
N LEU A 409 6.08 20.29 9.68
CA LEU A 409 5.25 19.14 9.27
C LEU A 409 4.67 19.34 7.86
N LEU A 410 4.17 20.54 7.54
CA LEU A 410 3.64 20.83 6.22
C LEU A 410 4.72 20.69 5.15
N ASN A 411 5.93 21.21 5.40
CA ASN A 411 7.06 21.06 4.49
C ASN A 411 7.46 19.59 4.30
N ASP A 412 7.46 18.79 5.37
CA ASP A 412 7.77 17.36 5.30
C ASP A 412 6.77 16.63 4.38
N PHE A 413 5.46 16.84 4.56
CA PHE A 413 4.43 16.20 3.72
C PHE A 413 4.41 16.74 2.29
N LEU A 414 4.70 18.03 2.06
CA LEU A 414 4.86 18.58 0.71
C LEU A 414 6.07 17.94 0.00
N HIS A 415 7.19 17.78 0.70
CA HIS A 415 8.37 17.10 0.19
C HIS A 415 8.07 15.63 -0.13
N LEU A 416 7.37 14.91 0.75
CA LEU A 416 6.93 13.52 0.51
C LEU A 416 6.02 13.42 -0.72
N SER A 417 5.06 14.33 -0.87
CA SER A 417 4.17 14.39 -2.04
C SER A 417 4.96 14.59 -3.32
N GLN A 418 5.87 15.57 -3.34
CA GLN A 418 6.70 15.86 -4.51
C GLN A 418 7.58 14.66 -4.86
N ARG A 419 8.21 14.03 -3.86
CA ARG A 419 9.07 12.86 -4.05
C ARG A 419 8.29 11.67 -4.61
N ALA A 420 7.11 11.38 -4.07
CA ALA A 420 6.24 10.31 -4.56
C ALA A 420 5.81 10.57 -6.01
N GLU A 421 5.43 11.80 -6.37
CA GLU A 421 5.11 12.17 -7.76
C GLU A 421 6.30 12.01 -8.71
N LEU A 422 7.51 12.37 -8.28
CA LEU A 422 8.73 12.15 -9.05
C LEU A 422 9.00 10.67 -9.28
N LEU A 423 8.79 9.82 -8.26
CA LEU A 423 8.93 8.37 -8.38
C LEU A 423 7.89 7.77 -9.32
N SER A 424 6.61 8.17 -9.22
CA SER A 424 5.55 7.71 -10.14
C SER A 424 5.87 8.09 -11.59
N LYS A 425 6.29 9.34 -11.83
CA LYS A 425 6.74 9.82 -13.16
C LYS A 425 7.99 9.08 -13.65
N GLY A 426 8.95 8.83 -12.77
CA GLY A 426 10.16 8.06 -13.06
C GLY A 426 9.84 6.64 -13.49
N CYS A 427 8.95 5.96 -12.76
CA CYS A 427 8.45 4.63 -13.09
C CYS A 427 7.78 4.61 -14.48
N GLN A 428 6.92 5.60 -14.78
CA GLN A 428 6.27 5.72 -16.08
C GLN A 428 7.28 5.90 -17.24
N LYS A 429 8.28 6.77 -17.05
CA LYS A 429 9.35 6.97 -18.04
C LYS A 429 10.17 5.69 -18.25
N GLY A 430 10.49 4.99 -17.16
CA GLY A 430 11.17 3.69 -17.20
C GLY A 430 10.40 2.66 -18.02
N MET A 431 9.09 2.52 -17.76
CA MET A 431 8.21 1.64 -18.55
C MET A 431 8.21 2.01 -20.04
N GLN A 432 8.07 3.29 -20.39
CA GLN A 432 8.10 3.72 -21.80
C GLN A 432 9.44 3.37 -22.47
N SER A 433 10.55 3.56 -21.76
CA SER A 433 11.89 3.19 -22.25
C SER A 433 12.00 1.68 -22.53
N LEU A 434 11.42 0.84 -21.67
CA LEU A 434 11.40 -0.61 -21.87
C LEU A 434 10.57 -1.02 -23.08
N VAL A 435 9.39 -0.41 -23.28
CA VAL A 435 8.55 -0.66 -24.46
C VAL A 435 9.30 -0.27 -25.74
N ASN A 436 9.94 0.89 -25.76
CA ASN A 436 10.70 1.35 -26.93
C ASN A 436 11.89 0.40 -27.22
N THR A 437 12.58 -0.07 -26.18
CA THR A 437 13.68 -1.03 -26.32
C THR A 437 13.18 -2.38 -26.83
N ALA A 438 12.02 -2.85 -26.35
CA ALA A 438 11.42 -4.10 -26.81
C ALA A 438 11.06 -4.05 -28.29
N ALA A 439 10.40 -2.96 -28.72
CA ALA A 439 10.05 -2.72 -30.11
C ALA A 439 11.29 -2.68 -31.01
N PHE A 440 12.37 -2.01 -30.56
CA PHE A 440 13.64 -1.99 -31.28
C PHE A 440 14.24 -3.39 -31.44
N GLN A 441 14.24 -4.19 -30.38
CA GLN A 441 14.75 -5.57 -30.44
C GLN A 441 13.89 -6.46 -31.32
N GLU A 442 12.57 -6.33 -31.28
CA GLU A 442 11.66 -7.07 -32.15
C GLU A 442 11.85 -6.69 -33.63
N ALA A 443 12.03 -5.40 -33.93
CA ALA A 443 12.39 -4.93 -35.27
C ALA A 443 13.73 -5.51 -35.73
N ALA A 444 14.75 -5.51 -34.88
CA ALA A 444 16.06 -6.10 -35.20
C ALA A 444 15.97 -7.61 -35.45
N LYS A 445 15.17 -8.34 -34.66
CA LYS A 445 14.88 -9.77 -34.90
C LYS A 445 14.13 -9.99 -36.21
N GLY A 446 13.16 -9.13 -36.53
CA GLY A 446 12.44 -9.15 -37.79
C GLY A 446 13.37 -8.99 -38.99
N VAL A 447 14.32 -8.05 -38.93
CA VAL A 447 15.35 -7.85 -39.96
C VAL A 447 16.25 -9.07 -40.07
N ALA A 448 16.73 -9.63 -38.96
CA ALA A 448 17.57 -10.82 -38.97
C ALA A 448 16.84 -12.05 -39.55
N ASN A 449 15.55 -12.21 -39.24
CA ASN A 449 14.71 -13.27 -39.81
C ASN A 449 14.49 -13.07 -41.31
N ALA A 450 14.25 -11.82 -41.76
CA ALA A 450 14.14 -11.51 -43.17
C ALA A 450 15.43 -11.88 -43.94
N GLN A 451 16.61 -11.60 -43.38
CA GLN A 451 17.89 -12.00 -43.94
C GLN A 451 18.06 -13.52 -44.02
N ARG A 452 17.64 -14.26 -42.98
CA ARG A 452 17.67 -15.73 -42.99
C ARG A 452 16.73 -16.31 -44.07
N VAL A 453 15.54 -15.75 -44.21
CA VAL A 453 14.60 -16.14 -45.26
C VAL A 453 15.16 -15.82 -46.64
N GLU A 454 15.85 -14.69 -46.81
CA GLU A 454 16.53 -14.34 -48.06
C GLU A 454 17.61 -15.37 -48.42
N GLN A 455 18.46 -15.75 -47.46
CA GLN A 455 19.49 -16.77 -47.66
C GLN A 455 18.91 -18.14 -48.01
N LEU A 456 17.84 -18.56 -47.32
CA LEU A 456 17.12 -19.81 -47.62
C LEU A 456 16.49 -19.77 -49.03
N THR A 457 15.91 -18.65 -49.41
CA THR A 457 15.28 -18.48 -50.72
C THR A 457 16.33 -18.52 -51.83
N LEU A 458 17.50 -17.91 -51.61
CA LEU A 458 18.63 -17.97 -52.53
C LEU A 458 19.11 -19.42 -52.72
N LEU A 459 19.23 -20.17 -51.62
CA LEU A 459 19.60 -21.59 -51.68
C LEU A 459 18.56 -22.41 -52.46
N ALA A 460 17.27 -22.23 -52.15
CA ALA A 460 16.18 -22.91 -52.84
C ALA A 460 16.13 -22.60 -54.35
N THR A 461 16.42 -21.35 -54.73
CA THR A 461 16.48 -20.90 -56.14
C THR A 461 17.55 -21.66 -56.95
N ILE A 462 18.62 -22.13 -56.30
CA ILE A 462 19.68 -22.90 -56.95
C ILE A 462 19.35 -24.40 -56.92
N PHE A 463 18.96 -24.93 -55.75
CA PHE A 463 18.82 -26.38 -55.54
C PHE A 463 17.53 -26.98 -56.09
N VAL A 464 16.40 -26.25 -56.07
CA VAL A 464 15.12 -26.78 -56.60
C VAL A 464 15.21 -27.07 -58.10
N PRO A 465 15.67 -26.15 -58.96
CA PRO A 465 15.80 -26.42 -60.39
C PRO A 465 16.87 -27.48 -60.69
N LEU A 466 17.98 -27.47 -59.95
CA LEU A 466 19.04 -28.48 -60.09
C LEU A 466 18.51 -29.88 -59.75
N THR A 467 17.79 -30.02 -58.64
CA THR A 467 17.19 -31.31 -58.22
C THR A 467 16.16 -31.79 -59.24
N PHE A 468 15.37 -30.87 -59.80
CA PHE A 468 14.43 -31.18 -60.88
C PHE A 468 15.15 -31.70 -62.13
N THR A 469 16.24 -31.06 -62.56
CA THR A 469 17.06 -31.57 -63.68
C THR A 469 17.65 -32.94 -63.36
N CYS A 470 18.23 -33.13 -62.18
CA CYS A 470 18.74 -34.45 -61.74
C CYS A 470 17.64 -35.51 -61.74
N SER A 471 16.41 -35.19 -61.35
CA SER A 471 15.28 -36.11 -61.39
C SER A 471 14.88 -36.48 -62.82
N ILE A 472 14.83 -35.52 -63.76
CA ILE A 472 14.52 -35.81 -65.17
C ILE A 472 15.57 -36.75 -65.76
N PHE A 473 16.86 -36.47 -65.52
CA PHE A 473 17.94 -37.31 -66.03
C PHE A 473 18.10 -38.63 -65.26
N GLY A 474 17.57 -38.73 -64.04
CA GLY A 474 17.53 -39.96 -63.25
C GLY A 474 16.31 -40.86 -63.52
N MET A 475 15.32 -40.38 -64.29
CA MET A 475 14.14 -41.15 -64.67
C MET A 475 14.40 -41.97 -65.94
N ASN A 476 14.08 -43.27 -65.90
CA ASN A 476 14.19 -44.17 -67.05
C ASN A 476 13.03 -43.93 -68.04
N PHE A 477 13.17 -42.97 -68.94
CA PHE A 477 12.19 -42.78 -70.01
C PHE A 477 12.50 -43.71 -71.20
N ALA A 478 11.49 -44.44 -71.68
CA ALA A 478 11.60 -45.28 -72.88
C ALA A 478 11.95 -44.48 -74.16
N VAL A 479 11.65 -43.17 -74.19
CA VAL A 479 11.90 -42.26 -75.33
C VAL A 479 13.37 -41.85 -75.44
N PHE A 480 14.15 -41.89 -74.34
CA PHE A 480 15.58 -41.60 -74.36
C PHE A 480 16.46 -42.82 -74.69
N GLY A 481 15.85 -44.00 -74.87
CA GLY A 481 16.54 -45.24 -75.27
C GLY A 481 17.43 -45.83 -74.16
N GLN A 482 17.54 -47.15 -74.09
CA GLN A 482 18.53 -47.84 -73.24
C GLN A 482 19.96 -47.71 -73.80
N GLY A 483 20.36 -46.51 -74.24
CA GLY A 483 21.62 -46.25 -74.93
C GLY A 483 22.33 -45.02 -74.38
N GLU A 484 23.67 -45.10 -74.36
CA GLU A 484 24.65 -44.15 -73.82
C GLU A 484 24.28 -42.67 -74.01
N LEU A 485 23.48 -42.12 -73.10
CA LEU A 485 23.36 -40.67 -73.00
C LEU A 485 24.74 -40.15 -72.56
N GLN A 486 25.42 -39.41 -73.44
CA GLN A 486 26.70 -38.80 -73.09
C GLN A 486 26.49 -37.90 -71.88
N LEU A 487 27.07 -38.30 -70.73
CA LEU A 487 26.99 -37.59 -69.45
C LEU A 487 27.29 -36.09 -69.57
N TRP A 488 28.03 -35.71 -70.63
CA TRP A 488 28.34 -34.34 -71.00
C TRP A 488 27.14 -33.42 -71.27
N ILE A 489 25.98 -33.95 -71.72
CA ILE A 489 24.78 -33.15 -72.03
C ILE A 489 24.10 -32.61 -70.76
N PHE A 490 24.27 -33.28 -69.62
CA PHE A 490 23.72 -32.85 -68.34
C PHE A 490 24.27 -31.48 -67.91
N ALA A 491 25.57 -31.24 -68.05
CA ALA A 491 26.23 -30.01 -67.60
C ALA A 491 25.65 -28.72 -68.22
N PRO A 492 25.50 -28.59 -69.55
CA PRO A 492 24.93 -27.39 -70.16
C PRO A 492 23.43 -27.21 -69.86
N VAL A 493 22.66 -28.30 -69.73
CA VAL A 493 21.22 -28.22 -69.38
C VAL A 493 21.04 -27.75 -67.94
N ALA A 494 21.77 -28.33 -66.99
CA ALA A 494 21.76 -27.91 -65.60
C ALA A 494 22.22 -26.44 -65.45
N ALA A 495 23.31 -26.05 -66.12
CA ALA A 495 23.80 -24.67 -66.12
C ALA A 495 22.77 -23.68 -66.68
N GLY A 496 22.09 -24.02 -67.78
CA GLY A 496 21.05 -23.17 -68.38
C GLY A 496 19.84 -22.99 -67.46
N VAL A 497 19.38 -24.06 -66.82
CA VAL A 497 18.23 -24.03 -65.90
C VAL A 497 18.54 -23.24 -64.62
N VAL A 498 19.74 -23.42 -64.05
CA VAL A 498 20.18 -22.63 -62.89
C VAL A 498 20.35 -21.16 -63.24
N ALA A 499 20.96 -20.84 -64.39
CA ALA A 499 21.13 -19.46 -64.86
C ALA A 499 19.79 -18.76 -65.10
N LEU A 500 18.82 -19.45 -65.71
CA LEU A 500 17.46 -18.93 -65.91
C LEU A 500 16.76 -18.67 -64.57
N SER A 501 16.87 -19.59 -63.62
CA SER A 501 16.26 -19.47 -62.29
C SER A 501 16.84 -18.29 -61.51
N TYR A 502 18.16 -18.10 -61.58
CA TYR A 502 18.83 -16.94 -60.98
C TYR A 502 18.43 -15.62 -61.67
N ALA A 503 18.33 -15.60 -63.00
CA ALA A 503 17.90 -14.42 -63.74
C ALA A 503 16.47 -14.01 -63.39
N LEU A 504 15.55 -14.98 -63.26
CA LEU A 504 14.17 -14.74 -62.83
C LEU A 504 14.12 -14.17 -61.41
N TRP A 505 14.90 -14.70 -60.49
CA TRP A 505 15.01 -14.17 -59.13
C TRP A 505 15.57 -12.74 -59.12
N TYR A 506 16.61 -12.45 -59.89
CA TYR A 506 17.21 -11.12 -60.00
C TYR A 506 16.23 -10.09 -60.56
N VAL A 507 15.50 -10.43 -61.63
CA VAL A 507 14.49 -9.56 -62.24
C VAL A 507 13.30 -9.33 -61.29
N ALA A 508 12.83 -10.37 -60.61
CA ALA A 508 11.77 -10.26 -59.60
C ALA A 508 12.21 -9.38 -58.41
N GLY A 509 13.46 -9.53 -57.95
CA GLY A 509 14.05 -8.71 -56.90
C GLY A 509 14.23 -7.24 -57.30
N TYR A 510 14.70 -6.98 -58.52
CA TYR A 510 14.85 -5.63 -59.07
C TYR A 510 13.50 -4.89 -59.15
N ASN A 511 12.48 -5.56 -59.68
CA ASN A 511 11.13 -5.00 -59.77
C ASN A 511 10.50 -4.73 -58.40
N SER A 512 10.79 -5.58 -57.41
CA SER A 512 10.29 -5.40 -56.03
C SER A 512 10.93 -4.18 -55.35
N ARG A 513 12.25 -3.99 -55.49
CA ARG A 513 12.96 -2.81 -54.94
C ARG A 513 12.48 -1.50 -55.56
N ARG A 514 12.18 -1.49 -56.86
CA ARG A 514 11.64 -0.32 -57.56
C ARG A 514 10.24 0.08 -57.06
N ARG A 515 9.38 -0.90 -56.74
CA ARG A 515 8.04 -0.67 -56.17
C ARG A 515 8.08 -0.17 -54.73
N SER A 516 9.03 -0.64 -53.92
CA SER A 516 9.21 -0.12 -52.56
C SER A 516 9.70 1.34 -52.57
N ALA A 517 10.58 1.71 -53.50
CA ALA A 517 11.07 3.08 -53.64
C ALA A 517 9.95 4.06 -54.08
N SER A 518 9.00 3.62 -54.92
CA SER A 518 7.85 4.46 -55.29
C SER A 518 6.83 4.63 -54.16
N ASN A 519 6.68 3.64 -53.27
CA ASN A 519 5.74 3.71 -52.15
C ASN A 519 6.25 4.58 -50.99
N LEU A 520 7.57 4.56 -50.71
CA LEU A 520 8.18 5.46 -49.72
C LEU A 520 8.09 6.94 -50.14
N GLY A 521 8.19 7.23 -51.44
CA GLY A 521 8.02 8.61 -51.95
C GLY A 521 6.61 9.18 -51.76
N ASN A 522 5.58 8.34 -51.64
CA ASN A 522 4.20 8.78 -51.44
C ASN A 522 3.82 8.94 -49.96
N GLN A 523 4.53 8.32 -49.01
CA GLN A 523 4.30 8.51 -47.57
C GLN A 523 5.01 9.74 -46.97
N VAL A 524 5.98 10.32 -47.67
CA VAL A 524 6.65 11.57 -47.24
C VAL A 524 5.88 12.82 -47.67
N ASN A 525 4.84 12.66 -48.52
CA ASN A 525 4.03 13.76 -49.07
C ASN A 525 2.59 13.82 -48.51
N ASN A 526 2.27 13.06 -47.46
CA ASN A 526 1.07 13.18 -46.63
C ASN A 526 1.49 13.25 -45.16
#